data_AF-A0A6P6XYD0-F1
#
_entry.id   AF-A0A6P6XYD0-F1
#
_cell.length_a   1.000
_cell.length_b   1.000
_cell.length_c   1.000
_cell.angle_alpha   90.00
_cell.angle_beta   90.00
_cell.angle_gamma   90.00
#
_symmetry.space_group_name_H-M   'P 1'
#
loop_
_entity.id
_entity.type
_entity.pdbx_description
1 polymer ?
#
loop_
_entity_poly.entity_id
_entity_poly.type
_entity_poly.pdbx_seq_one_letter_code
_entity_poly.pdbx_strand_id
1 'polypeptide(L)'
;MINRIDCGKKKSTTTSGKNKNQNINDNQCLDDVKEKFDINVAKLMSLGRNGRRWPETESEHDSYCAETKRLNQHLDDYKTTCSSGPSKEFASIILFSLRRVTRQYCRKTHTNQRRHKKLFAMYKCSNQLSNQTGKCLEDYIDTLLSTVKLSTIQQKIPYTCCNYFELLKCTDDVFHSDQKCADSSETFQEFVRTIFDDIINVACGDYLEFSDKCQQLPLLTKPSLLKNKKRPKSILIPLIEIWDQSAN
;
A
#
# COMPACT_ATOMS: atom_id res chain seq x y z
N MET A 1 -0.54 18.50 32.97
CA MET A 1 -0.05 19.68 32.23
C MET A 1 0.96 19.18 31.21
N ILE A 2 0.60 19.18 29.93
CA ILE A 2 1.43 18.67 28.84
C ILE A 2 2.04 19.89 28.13
N ASN A 3 3.36 19.97 28.12
CA ASN A 3 4.13 21.03 27.47
C ASN A 3 3.97 20.95 25.94
N ARG A 4 3.50 22.05 25.36
CA ARG A 4 3.51 22.31 23.92
C ARG A 4 4.93 22.67 23.50
N ILE A 5 5.45 22.01 22.47
CA ILE A 5 6.68 22.40 21.80
C ILE A 5 6.35 23.59 20.90
N ASP A 6 6.99 24.72 21.21
CA ASP A 6 6.89 26.00 20.53
C ASP A 6 7.71 25.98 19.23
N CYS A 7 7.06 26.23 18.09
CA CYS A 7 7.73 26.37 16.80
C CYS A 7 8.26 27.81 16.68
N GLY A 8 9.51 27.99 17.07
CA GLY A 8 10.20 29.28 17.08
C GLY A 8 10.24 29.98 15.72
N LYS A 9 9.75 31.23 15.71
CA LYS A 9 10.02 32.25 14.68
C LYS A 9 11.52 32.55 14.64
N LYS A 10 12.16 32.41 13.48
CA LYS A 10 13.55 32.84 13.25
C LYS A 10 13.65 34.37 13.32
N LYS A 11 14.42 34.88 14.29
CA LYS A 11 14.93 36.26 14.33
C LYS A 11 16.09 36.39 13.31
N SER A 12 16.07 37.47 12.54
CA SER A 12 17.15 37.87 11.64
C SER A 12 18.34 38.43 12.42
N THR A 13 19.53 37.87 12.22
CA THR A 13 20.79 38.54 12.50
C THR A 13 21.78 38.22 11.38
N THR A 14 22.27 39.28 10.76
CA THR A 14 23.17 39.31 9.61
C THR A 14 24.62 39.22 10.09
N THR A 15 25.41 38.26 9.63
CA THR A 15 26.84 38.48 9.30
C THR A 15 27.44 37.35 8.43
N SER A 16 27.73 37.75 7.19
CA SER A 16 28.69 37.28 6.18
C SER A 16 29.45 35.94 6.37
N GLY A 17 29.31 35.03 5.38
CA GLY A 17 30.21 33.89 5.22
C GLY A 17 29.81 32.84 4.19
N LYS A 18 30.10 33.10 2.91
CA LYS A 18 30.20 32.16 1.76
C LYS A 18 28.91 31.47 1.25
N ASN A 19 28.51 31.96 0.08
CA ASN A 19 27.59 31.34 -0.89
C ASN A 19 27.78 29.82 -1.06
N LYS A 20 26.75 29.06 -0.72
CA LYS A 20 26.24 27.96 -1.55
C LYS A 20 24.74 28.19 -1.71
N ASN A 21 24.34 28.78 -2.83
CA ASN A 21 22.96 28.72 -3.31
C ASN A 21 22.63 27.24 -3.58
N GLN A 22 22.12 26.55 -2.57
CA GLN A 22 21.23 25.42 -2.81
C GLN A 22 19.82 26.00 -2.89
N ASN A 23 19.40 26.31 -4.12
CA ASN A 23 17.98 26.30 -4.45
C ASN A 23 17.48 24.87 -4.23
N ILE A 24 17.10 24.55 -3.00
CA ILE A 24 16.20 23.43 -2.74
C ILE A 24 14.84 23.97 -3.20
N ASN A 25 14.36 23.48 -4.35
CA ASN A 25 12.97 23.66 -4.70
C ASN A 25 12.14 23.10 -3.54
N ASP A 26 11.36 23.95 -2.87
CA ASP A 26 10.46 23.60 -1.75
C ASP A 26 9.37 22.55 -2.13
N ASN A 27 9.41 21.98 -3.34
CA ASN A 27 8.44 21.05 -3.90
C ASN A 27 8.97 19.63 -4.16
N GLN A 28 10.21 19.29 -3.80
CA GLN A 28 10.73 17.94 -4.03
C GLN A 28 10.59 17.07 -2.77
N CYS A 29 9.76 16.02 -2.85
CA CYS A 29 9.65 15.01 -1.79
C CYS A 29 11.04 14.43 -1.48
N LEU A 30 11.44 14.48 -0.20
CA LEU A 30 12.69 13.89 0.25
C LEU A 30 12.65 12.36 0.06
N ASP A 31 13.67 11.81 -0.58
CA ASP A 31 13.78 10.36 -0.83
C ASP A 31 13.65 9.52 0.44
N ASP A 32 14.18 10.03 1.57
CA ASP A 32 14.07 9.38 2.88
C ASP A 32 12.62 9.25 3.37
N VAL A 33 11.78 10.27 3.12
CA VAL A 33 10.35 10.24 3.49
C VAL A 33 9.62 9.21 2.64
N LYS A 34 9.92 9.17 1.33
CA LYS A 34 9.35 8.20 0.40
C LYS A 34 9.76 6.76 0.74
N GLU A 35 11.05 6.53 1.02
CA GLU A 35 11.55 5.20 1.40
C GLU A 35 10.96 4.73 2.74
N LYS A 36 10.89 5.61 3.75
CA LYS A 36 10.30 5.27 5.05
C LYS A 36 8.81 4.95 4.92
N PHE A 37 8.06 5.71 4.12
CA PHE A 37 6.66 5.42 3.82
C PHE A 37 6.50 4.06 3.16
N ASP A 38 7.27 3.78 2.10
CA ASP A 38 7.21 2.54 1.34
C ASP A 38 7.51 1.30 2.21
N ILE A 39 8.52 1.39 3.10
CA ILE A 39 8.83 0.35 4.09
C ILE A 39 7.66 0.15 5.07
N ASN A 40 7.10 1.23 5.60
CA ASN A 40 6.03 1.16 6.60
C ASN A 40 4.76 0.56 6.00
N VAL A 41 4.42 0.93 4.77
CA VAL A 41 3.28 0.36 4.04
C VAL A 41 3.51 -1.11 3.75
N ALA A 42 4.70 -1.51 3.29
CA ALA A 42 5.00 -2.92 3.06
C ALA A 42 4.82 -3.75 4.34
N LYS A 43 5.28 -3.23 5.49
CA LYS A 43 5.06 -3.84 6.81
C LYS A 43 3.60 -3.88 7.25
N LEU A 44 2.76 -2.95 6.81
CA LEU A 44 1.32 -2.93 7.09
C LEU A 44 0.56 -3.93 6.22
N MET A 45 0.96 -4.09 4.95
CA MET A 45 0.37 -5.06 4.04
C MET A 45 0.68 -6.50 4.44
N SER A 46 1.81 -6.73 5.11
CA SER A 46 2.25 -8.07 5.58
C SER A 46 2.27 -9.13 4.48
N LEU A 47 2.57 -8.68 3.25
CA LEU A 47 2.71 -9.48 2.05
C LEU A 47 4.07 -9.21 1.41
N GLY A 48 4.64 -10.23 0.78
CA GLY A 48 5.95 -10.16 0.14
C GLY A 48 7.13 -10.01 1.10
N ARG A 49 8.34 -9.91 0.55
CA ARG A 49 9.61 -9.98 1.30
C ARG A 49 9.81 -8.88 2.34
N ASN A 50 9.12 -7.75 2.18
CA ASN A 50 9.20 -6.61 3.08
C ASN A 50 8.02 -6.56 4.08
N GLY A 51 7.10 -7.53 3.98
CA GLY A 51 5.99 -7.70 4.89
C GLY A 51 6.44 -8.21 6.26
N ARG A 52 5.61 -7.96 7.29
CA ARG A 52 5.77 -8.62 8.58
C ARG A 52 5.09 -9.98 8.55
N ARG A 53 5.61 -10.90 9.36
CA ARG A 53 4.92 -12.17 9.65
C ARG A 53 3.58 -11.89 10.32
N TRP A 54 2.54 -12.60 9.90
CA TRP A 54 1.22 -12.54 10.53
C TRP A 54 1.25 -13.20 11.92
N PRO A 55 0.49 -12.70 12.91
CA PRO A 55 0.46 -13.28 14.24
C PRO A 55 -0.35 -14.58 14.23
N GLU A 56 0.22 -15.69 14.70
CA GLU A 56 -0.47 -17.00 14.74
C GLU A 56 -1.07 -17.29 16.11
N THR A 57 -0.78 -16.46 17.12
CA THR A 57 -1.31 -16.58 18.48
C THR A 57 -1.88 -15.27 19.01
N GLU A 58 -2.73 -15.35 20.04
CA GLU A 58 -3.29 -14.17 20.72
C GLU A 58 -2.21 -13.24 21.28
N SER A 59 -1.15 -13.79 21.87
CA SER A 59 -0.03 -12.99 22.38
C SER A 59 0.71 -12.26 21.25
N GLU A 60 0.92 -12.93 20.11
CA GLU A 60 1.53 -12.30 18.94
C GLU A 60 0.61 -11.23 18.34
N HIS A 61 -0.71 -11.45 18.39
CA HIS A 61 -1.70 -10.54 17.82
C HIS A 61 -1.70 -9.18 18.54
N ASP A 62 -1.63 -9.16 19.87
CA ASP A 62 -1.54 -7.90 20.63
C ASP A 62 -0.27 -7.10 20.26
N SER A 63 0.89 -7.76 20.17
CA SER A 63 2.15 -7.12 19.74
C SER A 63 2.10 -6.66 18.28
N TYR A 64 1.56 -7.50 17.38
CA TYR A 64 1.39 -7.16 15.97
C TYR A 64 0.53 -5.92 15.81
N CYS A 65 -0.56 -5.83 16.56
CA CYS A 65 -1.49 -4.70 16.54
C CYS A 65 -0.94 -3.42 17.16
N ALA A 66 -0.11 -3.52 18.21
CA ALA A 66 0.61 -2.37 18.74
C ALA A 66 1.55 -1.76 17.69
N GLU A 67 2.31 -2.60 16.99
CA GLU A 67 3.20 -2.14 15.90
C GLU A 67 2.41 -1.62 14.70
N THR A 68 1.30 -2.26 14.31
CA THR A 68 0.43 -1.77 13.23
C THR A 68 -0.09 -0.35 13.52
N LYS A 69 -0.46 -0.07 14.78
CA LYS A 69 -0.87 1.30 15.19
C LYS A 69 0.28 2.29 15.09
N ARG A 70 1.50 1.90 15.50
CA ARG A 70 2.70 2.74 15.37
C ARG A 70 3.04 3.06 13.90
N LEU A 71 3.00 2.06 13.03
CA LEU A 71 3.24 2.24 11.59
C LEU A 71 2.23 3.22 10.97
N ASN A 72 0.95 3.13 11.34
CA ASN A 72 -0.11 4.04 10.87
C ASN A 72 0.10 5.52 11.26
N GLN A 73 0.81 5.80 12.35
CA GLN A 73 1.12 7.18 12.79
C GLN A 73 2.11 7.86 11.85
N HIS A 74 2.92 7.10 11.11
CA HIS A 74 3.95 7.62 10.21
C HIS A 74 3.48 7.75 8.75
N LEU A 75 2.24 7.42 8.44
CA LEU A 75 1.74 7.46 7.07
C LEU A 75 1.34 8.88 6.62
N ASP A 76 1.03 9.78 7.57
CA ASP A 76 0.62 11.15 7.22
C ASP A 76 1.79 12.01 6.73
N ASP A 77 3.02 11.74 7.18
CA ASP A 77 4.23 12.49 6.78
C ASP A 77 4.38 12.52 5.25
N TYR A 78 4.22 11.37 4.60
CA TYR A 78 4.26 11.28 3.14
C TYR A 78 3.11 12.07 2.50
N LYS A 79 1.88 11.89 2.99
CA LYS A 79 0.71 12.61 2.45
C LYS A 79 0.89 14.12 2.53
N THR A 80 1.47 14.63 3.61
CA THR A 80 1.67 16.08 3.81
C THR A 80 2.83 16.65 3.02
N THR A 81 3.90 15.87 2.84
CA THR A 81 5.18 16.38 2.29
C THR A 81 5.41 15.97 0.84
N CYS A 82 4.77 14.91 0.37
CA CYS A 82 5.11 14.24 -0.89
C CYS A 82 3.93 14.03 -1.85
N SER A 83 2.72 14.50 -1.51
CA SER A 83 1.55 14.38 -2.38
C SER A 83 0.78 15.68 -2.43
N SER A 84 0.16 15.97 -3.58
CA SER A 84 -0.64 17.17 -3.79
C SER A 84 -1.81 16.88 -4.75
N GLY A 85 -2.85 17.70 -4.74
CA GLY A 85 -4.00 17.54 -5.63
C GLY A 85 -4.61 16.11 -5.58
N PRO A 86 -4.92 15.51 -6.74
CA PRO A 86 -5.55 14.18 -6.81
C PRO A 86 -4.75 13.05 -6.14
N SER A 87 -3.41 13.09 -6.19
CA SER A 87 -2.58 12.06 -5.56
C SER A 87 -2.69 12.09 -4.03
N LYS A 88 -2.89 13.27 -3.44
CA LYS A 88 -3.14 13.46 -2.01
C LYS A 88 -4.52 12.95 -1.59
N GLU A 89 -5.54 13.15 -2.42
CA GLU A 89 -6.90 12.63 -2.17
C GLU A 89 -6.92 11.10 -2.25
N PHE A 90 -6.31 10.53 -3.29
CA PHE A 90 -6.12 9.09 -3.43
C PHE A 90 -5.40 8.51 -2.20
N ALA A 91 -4.26 9.10 -1.81
CA ALA A 91 -3.53 8.67 -0.61
C ALA A 91 -4.41 8.77 0.65
N SER A 92 -5.19 9.84 0.80
CA SER A 92 -6.08 10.02 1.96
C SER A 92 -7.11 8.90 2.11
N ILE A 93 -7.72 8.47 1.00
CA ILE A 93 -8.71 7.38 0.98
C ILE A 93 -8.05 6.07 1.42
N ILE A 94 -6.94 5.70 0.81
CA ILE A 94 -6.24 4.45 1.17
C ILE A 94 -5.76 4.46 2.62
N LEU A 95 -5.19 5.57 3.09
CA LEU A 95 -4.73 5.69 4.48
C LEU A 95 -5.89 5.61 5.47
N PHE A 96 -7.06 6.15 5.11
CA PHE A 96 -8.27 5.96 5.88
C PHE A 96 -8.69 4.48 5.94
N SER A 97 -8.71 3.78 4.80
CA SER A 97 -9.05 2.35 4.74
C SER A 97 -8.09 1.48 5.55
N LEU A 98 -6.78 1.72 5.48
CA LEU A 98 -5.78 1.02 6.29
C LEU A 98 -6.03 1.19 7.80
N ARG A 99 -6.37 2.41 8.24
CA ARG A 99 -6.73 2.69 9.64
C ARG A 99 -8.06 2.04 10.04
N ARG A 100 -9.04 2.00 9.13
CA ARG A 100 -10.32 1.31 9.35
C ARG A 100 -10.11 -0.18 9.56
N VAL A 101 -9.37 -0.83 8.66
CA VAL A 101 -8.98 -2.24 8.77
C VAL A 101 -8.21 -2.49 10.06
N THR A 102 -7.19 -1.68 10.36
CA THR A 102 -6.45 -1.79 11.62
C THR A 102 -7.38 -1.78 12.83
N ARG A 103 -8.35 -0.85 12.89
CA ARG A 103 -9.33 -0.80 13.99
C ARG A 103 -10.22 -2.04 14.04
N GLN A 104 -10.60 -2.58 12.90
CA GLN A 104 -11.49 -3.74 12.80
C GLN A 104 -10.80 -5.03 13.26
N TYR A 105 -9.58 -5.29 12.78
CA TYR A 105 -8.83 -6.51 13.08
C TYR A 105 -8.10 -6.45 14.42
N CYS A 106 -7.64 -5.28 14.85
CA CYS A 106 -6.97 -5.11 16.15
C CYS A 106 -7.89 -4.77 17.32
N ARG A 107 -9.22 -4.91 17.15
CA ARG A 107 -10.16 -4.74 18.25
C ARG A 107 -10.15 -6.00 19.10
N LYS A 108 -9.91 -5.85 20.41
CA LYS A 108 -10.11 -6.94 21.38
C LYS A 108 -11.58 -7.35 21.34
N THR A 109 -11.87 -8.52 20.79
CA THR A 109 -13.25 -8.97 20.59
C THR A 109 -13.45 -10.32 21.27
N HIS A 110 -13.61 -10.29 22.60
CA HIS A 110 -13.99 -11.47 23.37
C HIS A 110 -15.36 -12.05 22.93
N THR A 111 -16.15 -11.29 22.16
CA THR A 111 -17.53 -11.61 21.77
C THR A 111 -17.66 -12.32 20.42
N ASN A 112 -16.59 -12.52 19.63
CA ASN A 112 -16.69 -13.17 18.32
C ASN A 112 -15.56 -14.17 18.03
N GLN A 113 -15.49 -15.22 18.86
CA GLN A 113 -14.49 -16.29 18.75
C GLN A 113 -14.43 -16.94 17.36
N ARG A 114 -15.58 -17.10 16.67
CA ARG A 114 -15.62 -17.70 15.32
C ARG A 114 -14.85 -16.87 14.31
N ARG A 115 -15.05 -15.54 14.33
CA ARG A 115 -14.30 -14.61 13.46
C ARG A 115 -12.80 -14.65 13.79
N HIS A 116 -12.45 -14.69 15.07
CA HIS A 116 -11.05 -14.74 15.48
C HIS A 116 -10.37 -16.04 15.02
N LYS A 117 -11.07 -17.18 15.11
CA LYS A 117 -10.56 -18.47 14.63
C LYS A 117 -10.31 -18.47 13.12
N LYS A 118 -11.25 -17.94 12.32
CA LYS A 118 -11.06 -17.76 10.87
C LYS A 118 -9.85 -16.88 10.58
N LEU A 119 -9.68 -15.81 11.35
CA LEU A 119 -8.58 -14.87 11.18
C LEU A 119 -7.21 -15.52 11.44
N PHE A 120 -7.06 -16.27 12.53
CA PHE A 120 -5.81 -16.99 12.81
C PHE A 120 -5.53 -18.11 11.80
N ALA A 121 -6.56 -18.79 11.29
CA ALA A 121 -6.39 -19.74 10.20
C ALA A 121 -5.82 -19.06 8.95
N MET A 122 -6.37 -17.91 8.58
CA MET A 122 -5.85 -17.10 7.47
C MET A 122 -4.42 -16.61 7.72
N TYR A 123 -4.07 -16.18 8.94
CA TYR A 123 -2.72 -15.76 9.30
C TYR A 123 -1.69 -16.88 9.14
N LYS A 124 -2.01 -18.08 9.63
CA LYS A 124 -1.16 -19.26 9.49
C LYS A 124 -0.94 -19.61 8.02
N CYS A 125 -2.00 -19.63 7.22
CA CYS A 125 -1.91 -19.90 5.79
C CYS A 125 -1.15 -18.81 5.02
N SER A 126 -1.35 -17.54 5.35
CA SER A 126 -0.60 -16.43 4.75
C SER A 126 0.89 -16.52 5.04
N ASN A 127 1.28 -16.95 6.25
CA ASN A 127 2.68 -17.20 6.57
C ASN A 127 3.25 -18.39 5.78
N GLN A 128 2.51 -19.49 5.70
CA GLN A 128 2.91 -20.70 4.95
C GLN A 128 3.08 -20.42 3.45
N LEU A 129 2.19 -19.63 2.87
CA LEU A 129 2.13 -19.30 1.44
C LEU A 129 2.79 -17.94 1.12
N SER A 130 3.60 -17.41 2.03
CA SER A 130 4.15 -16.04 1.95
C SER A 130 5.04 -15.81 0.73
N ASN A 131 5.79 -16.81 0.28
CA ASN A 131 6.62 -16.72 -0.92
C ASN A 131 5.77 -16.63 -2.19
N GLN A 132 4.71 -17.45 -2.28
CA GLN A 132 3.83 -17.53 -3.44
C GLN A 132 2.94 -16.29 -3.55
N THR A 133 2.30 -15.88 -2.46
CA THR A 133 1.52 -14.63 -2.40
C THR A 133 2.43 -13.41 -2.59
N GLY A 134 3.67 -13.47 -2.09
CA GLY A 134 4.70 -12.46 -2.35
C GLY A 134 5.04 -12.31 -3.82
N LYS A 135 5.05 -13.40 -4.59
CA LYS A 135 5.24 -13.36 -6.04
C LYS A 135 4.07 -12.66 -6.75
N CYS A 136 2.82 -12.92 -6.34
CA CYS A 136 1.66 -12.20 -6.88
C CYS A 136 1.78 -10.68 -6.64
N LEU A 137 2.19 -10.26 -5.44
CA LEU A 137 2.42 -8.86 -5.11
C LEU A 137 3.56 -8.26 -5.95
N GLU A 138 4.64 -9.02 -6.12
CA GLU A 138 5.75 -8.64 -7.00
C GLU A 138 5.24 -8.40 -8.43
N ASP A 139 4.61 -9.38 -9.07
CA ASP A 139 4.08 -9.24 -10.43
C ASP A 139 3.12 -8.04 -10.58
N TYR A 140 2.32 -7.75 -9.56
CA TYR A 140 1.46 -6.56 -9.56
C TYR A 140 2.26 -5.26 -9.50
N ILE A 141 3.28 -5.15 -8.64
CA ILE A 141 4.19 -3.99 -8.58
C ILE A 141 4.83 -3.75 -9.95
N ASP A 142 5.30 -4.81 -10.63
CA ASP A 142 5.92 -4.67 -11.96
C ASP A 142 4.93 -4.11 -12.99
N THR A 143 3.67 -4.53 -12.91
CA THR A 143 2.62 -4.02 -13.80
C THR A 143 2.25 -2.57 -13.49
N LEU A 144 2.20 -2.18 -12.21
CA LEU A 144 2.01 -0.79 -11.82
C LEU A 144 3.17 0.09 -12.31
N LEU A 145 4.41 -0.38 -12.24
CA LEU A 145 5.58 0.33 -12.77
C LEU A 145 5.54 0.53 -14.28
N SER A 146 4.96 -0.41 -15.04
CA SER A 146 4.68 -0.20 -16.46
C SER A 146 3.54 0.78 -16.67
N THR A 147 2.50 0.72 -15.83
CA THR A 147 1.33 1.60 -15.90
C THR A 147 1.70 3.06 -15.64
N VAL A 148 2.57 3.35 -14.66
CA VAL A 148 3.05 4.71 -14.36
C VAL A 148 3.63 5.41 -15.60
N LYS A 149 4.20 4.66 -16.55
CA LYS A 149 4.83 5.19 -17.78
C LYS A 149 3.84 5.59 -18.87
N LEU A 150 2.54 5.26 -18.73
CA LEU A 150 1.52 5.68 -19.68
C LEU A 150 1.30 7.18 -19.61
N SER A 151 0.90 7.79 -20.71
CA SER A 151 0.90 9.26 -20.83
C SER A 151 -0.27 9.93 -20.12
N THR A 152 -1.40 9.25 -19.92
CA THR A 152 -2.60 9.89 -19.36
C THR A 152 -3.23 9.04 -18.26
N ILE A 153 -3.87 9.71 -17.28
CA ILE A 153 -4.61 9.02 -16.22
C ILE A 153 -5.72 8.11 -16.77
N GLN A 154 -6.36 8.52 -17.89
CA GLN A 154 -7.39 7.75 -18.58
C GLN A 154 -6.86 6.42 -19.13
N GLN A 155 -5.58 6.36 -19.50
CA GLN A 155 -4.94 5.10 -19.87
C GLN A 155 -4.53 4.31 -18.63
N LYS A 156 -4.06 4.98 -17.56
CA LYS A 156 -3.55 4.31 -16.35
C LYS A 156 -4.65 3.61 -15.54
N ILE A 157 -5.82 4.22 -15.39
CA ILE A 157 -6.93 3.69 -14.56
C ILE A 157 -7.35 2.28 -15.00
N PRO A 158 -7.67 2.02 -16.29
CA PRO A 158 -8.03 0.68 -16.76
C PRO A 158 -7.04 -0.40 -16.34
N TYR A 159 -5.74 -0.19 -16.59
CA TYR A 159 -4.70 -1.14 -16.20
C TYR A 159 -4.62 -1.32 -14.70
N THR A 160 -4.67 -0.24 -13.93
CA THR A 160 -4.60 -0.28 -12.46
C THR A 160 -5.74 -1.13 -11.89
N CYS A 161 -6.96 -0.91 -12.37
CA CYS A 161 -8.16 -1.60 -11.93
C CYS A 161 -8.18 -3.07 -12.33
N CYS A 162 -7.89 -3.40 -13.59
CA CYS A 162 -7.88 -4.79 -14.04
C CYS A 162 -6.76 -5.59 -13.35
N ASN A 163 -5.57 -5.01 -13.16
CA ASN A 163 -4.47 -5.72 -12.50
C ASN A 163 -4.67 -5.88 -10.99
N TYR A 164 -5.51 -5.06 -10.35
CA TYR A 164 -5.94 -5.32 -8.98
C TYR A 164 -6.71 -6.65 -8.89
N PHE A 165 -7.61 -6.92 -9.83
CA PHE A 165 -8.34 -8.20 -9.85
C PHE A 165 -7.45 -9.38 -10.23
N GLU A 166 -6.44 -9.19 -11.09
CA GLU A 166 -5.42 -10.22 -11.34
C GLU A 166 -4.58 -10.53 -10.08
N LEU A 167 -4.29 -9.54 -9.23
CA LEU A 167 -3.67 -9.78 -7.91
C LEU A 167 -4.59 -10.64 -7.03
N LEU A 168 -5.87 -10.28 -6.92
CA LEU A 168 -6.84 -11.04 -6.13
C LEU A 168 -6.92 -12.49 -6.61
N LYS A 169 -7.08 -12.69 -7.92
CA LYS A 169 -7.10 -14.02 -8.55
C LYS A 169 -5.81 -14.80 -8.30
N CYS A 170 -4.64 -14.20 -8.50
CA CYS A 170 -3.35 -14.86 -8.25
C CYS A 170 -3.24 -15.33 -6.79
N THR A 171 -3.64 -14.49 -5.83
CA THR A 171 -3.63 -14.89 -4.43
C THR A 171 -4.67 -15.97 -4.13
N ASP A 172 -5.86 -15.90 -4.73
CA ASP A 172 -6.89 -16.94 -4.60
C ASP A 172 -6.40 -18.30 -5.11
N ASP A 173 -5.78 -18.34 -6.30
CA ASP A 173 -5.18 -19.54 -6.87
C ASP A 173 -4.08 -20.12 -5.95
N VAL A 174 -3.27 -19.26 -5.34
CA VAL A 174 -2.23 -19.68 -4.38
C VAL A 174 -2.84 -20.32 -3.15
N PHE A 175 -3.90 -19.75 -2.56
CA PHE A 175 -4.57 -20.36 -1.42
C PHE A 175 -5.24 -21.69 -1.79
N HIS A 176 -5.87 -21.78 -2.96
CA HIS A 176 -6.51 -23.01 -3.44
C HIS A 176 -5.52 -24.10 -3.88
N SER A 177 -4.27 -23.74 -4.16
CA SER A 177 -3.20 -24.72 -4.45
C SER A 177 -2.82 -25.60 -3.25
N ASP A 178 -3.21 -25.19 -2.03
CA ASP A 178 -3.03 -25.96 -0.80
C ASP A 178 -4.38 -26.25 -0.14
N GLN A 179 -4.76 -27.53 -0.10
CA GLN A 179 -6.05 -27.98 0.46
C GLN A 179 -6.26 -27.54 1.92
N LYS A 180 -5.19 -27.38 2.72
CA LYS A 180 -5.31 -26.92 4.11
C LYS A 180 -5.59 -25.42 4.23
N CYS A 181 -5.35 -24.67 3.16
CA CYS A 181 -5.46 -23.23 3.13
C CYS A 181 -6.59 -22.70 2.24
N ALA A 182 -7.17 -23.53 1.37
CA ALA A 182 -8.28 -23.15 0.50
C ALA A 182 -9.41 -22.41 1.25
N ASP A 183 -9.87 -22.93 2.40
CA ASP A 183 -10.93 -22.32 3.21
C ASP A 183 -10.57 -20.92 3.78
N SER A 184 -9.29 -20.58 3.81
CA SER A 184 -8.82 -19.25 4.25
C SER A 184 -8.78 -18.22 3.13
N SER A 185 -8.97 -18.63 1.87
CA SER A 185 -8.90 -17.73 0.72
C SER A 185 -9.94 -16.62 0.84
N GLU A 186 -11.21 -16.96 1.10
CA GLU A 186 -12.29 -15.98 1.26
C GLU A 186 -11.95 -14.90 2.31
N THR A 187 -11.44 -15.31 3.48
CA THR A 187 -11.08 -14.38 4.56
C THR A 187 -9.89 -13.50 4.18
N PHE A 188 -8.96 -14.01 3.38
CA PHE A 188 -7.84 -13.23 2.83
C PHE A 188 -8.33 -12.22 1.79
N GLN A 189 -9.19 -12.64 0.85
CA GLN A 189 -9.78 -11.77 -0.16
C GLN A 189 -10.60 -10.64 0.49
N GLU A 190 -11.43 -10.95 1.48
CA GLU A 190 -12.19 -9.95 2.27
C GLU A 190 -11.27 -8.95 2.95
N PHE A 191 -10.13 -9.41 3.51
CA PHE A 191 -9.15 -8.53 4.13
C PHE A 191 -8.58 -7.53 3.11
N VAL A 192 -8.15 -8.00 1.93
CA VAL A 192 -7.60 -7.13 0.88
C VAL A 192 -8.67 -6.16 0.35
N ARG A 193 -9.88 -6.65 0.09
CA ARG A 193 -11.03 -5.86 -0.37
C ARG A 193 -11.41 -4.76 0.61
N THR A 194 -11.40 -5.03 1.92
CA THR A 194 -11.71 -4.00 2.93
C THR A 194 -10.73 -2.79 2.88
N ILE A 195 -9.50 -3.00 2.39
CA ILE A 195 -8.51 -1.94 2.21
C ILE A 195 -8.78 -1.16 0.91
N PHE A 196 -9.04 -1.85 -0.20
CA PHE A 196 -9.00 -1.25 -1.54
C PHE A 196 -10.38 -0.97 -2.17
N ASP A 197 -11.47 -1.61 -1.73
CA ASP A 197 -12.78 -1.47 -2.37
C ASP A 197 -13.27 -0.03 -2.42
N ASP A 198 -13.02 0.76 -1.36
CA ASP A 198 -13.39 2.19 -1.34
C ASP A 198 -12.78 2.94 -2.54
N ILE A 199 -11.52 2.64 -2.90
CA ILE A 199 -10.89 3.31 -4.03
C ILE A 199 -11.28 2.70 -5.37
N ILE A 200 -11.48 1.38 -5.41
CA ILE A 200 -11.91 0.66 -6.62
C ILE A 200 -13.29 1.16 -7.05
N ASN A 201 -14.22 1.29 -6.11
CA ASN A 201 -15.57 1.79 -6.36
C ASN A 201 -15.60 3.24 -6.85
N VAL A 202 -14.63 4.06 -6.42
CA VAL A 202 -14.52 5.46 -6.85
C VAL A 202 -13.84 5.58 -8.22
N ALA A 203 -12.80 4.78 -8.48
CA ALA A 203 -11.92 4.98 -9.61
C ALA A 203 -12.23 4.11 -10.83
N CYS A 204 -12.68 2.87 -10.63
CA CYS A 204 -12.61 1.85 -11.67
C CYS A 204 -13.79 1.84 -12.62
N GLY A 205 -14.93 2.46 -12.27
CA GLY A 205 -16.12 2.47 -13.11
C GLY A 205 -16.48 1.05 -13.57
N ASP A 206 -16.43 0.81 -14.88
CA ASP A 206 -16.78 -0.47 -15.49
C ASP A 206 -15.61 -1.49 -15.55
N TYR A 207 -14.40 -1.14 -15.12
CA TYR A 207 -13.23 -2.03 -15.10
C TYR A 207 -13.23 -2.88 -13.81
N LEU A 208 -14.20 -3.80 -13.71
CA LEU A 208 -14.44 -4.68 -12.56
C LEU A 208 -14.01 -6.12 -12.85
N GLU A 209 -13.97 -6.96 -11.81
CA GLU A 209 -13.46 -8.35 -11.82
C GLU A 209 -13.93 -9.24 -12.97
N PHE A 210 -15.20 -9.09 -13.38
CA PHE A 210 -15.81 -9.91 -14.44
C PHE A 210 -16.15 -9.11 -15.69
N SER A 211 -15.53 -7.95 -15.86
CA SER A 211 -15.73 -7.09 -17.02
C SER A 211 -14.94 -7.61 -18.23
N ASP A 212 -15.60 -7.72 -19.37
CA ASP A 212 -14.97 -8.00 -20.67
C ASP A 212 -13.96 -6.91 -21.06
N LYS A 213 -14.13 -5.68 -20.54
CA LYS A 213 -13.21 -4.56 -20.76
C LYS A 213 -11.78 -4.86 -20.33
N CYS A 214 -11.58 -5.66 -19.29
CA CYS A 214 -10.23 -6.03 -18.85
C CYS A 214 -9.53 -6.97 -19.84
N GLN A 215 -10.29 -7.82 -20.54
CA GLN A 215 -9.76 -8.75 -21.54
C GLN A 215 -9.34 -8.05 -22.84
N GLN A 216 -9.88 -6.85 -23.09
CA GLN A 216 -9.62 -6.06 -24.29
C GLN A 216 -8.41 -5.13 -24.14
N LEU A 217 -7.79 -5.05 -22.95
CA LEU A 217 -6.64 -4.19 -22.73
C LEU A 217 -5.38 -4.75 -23.43
N PRO A 218 -4.65 -3.92 -24.19
CA PRO A 218 -3.37 -4.32 -24.77
C PRO A 218 -2.36 -4.76 -23.70
N LEU A 219 -1.50 -5.71 -24.02
CA LEU A 219 -0.44 -6.11 -23.09
C LEU A 219 0.59 -4.98 -22.94
N LEU A 220 0.87 -4.58 -21.70
CA LEU A 220 1.99 -3.70 -21.41
C LEU A 220 3.29 -4.48 -21.40
N THR A 221 4.34 -3.90 -21.99
CA THR A 221 5.70 -4.42 -21.82
C THR A 221 6.05 -4.36 -20.35
N LYS A 222 6.33 -5.51 -19.72
CA LYS A 222 6.86 -5.53 -18.35
C LYS A 222 8.14 -4.69 -18.30
N PRO A 223 8.41 -3.95 -17.21
CA PRO A 223 9.63 -3.17 -17.14
C PRO A 223 10.80 -4.15 -17.34
N SER A 224 11.70 -3.91 -18.29
CA SER A 224 13.03 -4.47 -18.15
C SER A 224 13.50 -4.00 -16.77
N LEU A 225 14.05 -4.91 -15.95
CA LEU A 225 14.65 -4.54 -14.67
C LEU A 225 15.73 -3.50 -14.99
N LEU A 226 15.35 -2.22 -14.99
CA LEU A 226 16.24 -1.12 -15.29
C LEU A 226 17.32 -1.23 -14.23
N LYS A 227 18.55 -1.52 -14.66
CA LYS A 227 19.67 -1.95 -13.81
C LYS A 227 19.96 -1.03 -12.61
N ASN A 228 19.31 0.15 -12.54
CA ASN A 228 19.60 1.23 -11.59
C ASN A 228 18.38 1.78 -10.81
N LYS A 229 17.14 1.29 -10.97
CA LYS A 229 16.01 1.73 -10.12
C LYS A 229 15.63 0.67 -9.09
N LYS A 230 15.70 1.04 -7.80
CA LYS A 230 15.22 0.19 -6.70
C LYS A 230 13.72 -0.07 -6.88
N ARG A 231 13.33 -1.34 -6.88
CA ARG A 231 11.93 -1.76 -6.90
C ARG A 231 11.21 -1.22 -5.66
N PRO A 232 9.98 -0.65 -5.79
CA PRO A 232 9.16 -0.32 -4.63
C PRO A 232 8.92 -1.55 -3.76
N LYS A 233 8.87 -1.34 -2.45
CA LYS A 233 8.62 -2.37 -1.44
C LYS A 233 7.14 -2.62 -1.23
N SER A 234 6.30 -1.64 -1.58
CA SER A 234 4.84 -1.68 -1.51
C SER A 234 4.20 -1.19 -2.81
N ILE A 235 2.89 -1.45 -2.96
CA ILE A 235 2.11 -0.98 -4.12
C ILE A 235 1.68 0.49 -3.99
N LEU A 236 1.74 1.09 -2.80
CA LEU A 236 1.16 2.44 -2.62
C LEU A 236 1.98 3.54 -3.29
N ILE A 237 3.30 3.40 -3.36
CA ILE A 237 4.12 4.37 -4.10
C ILE A 237 3.71 4.44 -5.58
N PRO A 238 3.76 3.35 -6.37
CA PRO A 238 3.38 3.42 -7.77
C PRO A 238 1.88 3.71 -7.98
N LEU A 239 1.01 3.28 -7.05
CA LEU A 239 -0.40 3.69 -7.09
C LEU A 239 -0.56 5.20 -6.92
N ILE A 240 0.09 5.83 -5.94
CA ILE A 240 0.00 7.28 -5.75
C ILE A 240 0.58 8.02 -6.97
N GLU A 241 1.68 7.53 -7.56
CA GLU A 241 2.27 8.10 -8.78
C GLU A 241 1.34 8.02 -10.00
N ILE A 242 0.49 6.99 -10.09
CA ILE A 242 -0.52 6.91 -11.15
C ILE A 242 -1.47 8.11 -11.09
N TRP A 243 -1.85 8.52 -9.88
CA TRP A 243 -2.77 9.65 -9.62
C TRP A 243 -2.06 11.01 -9.54
N ASP A 244 -0.74 11.03 -9.66
CA ASP A 244 0.03 12.26 -9.68
C ASP A 244 0.03 12.85 -11.10
N GLN A 245 -0.79 13.87 -11.28
CA GLN A 245 -0.92 14.59 -12.56
C GLN A 245 0.25 15.55 -12.81
N SER A 246 1.17 15.72 -11.85
CA SER A 246 2.39 16.51 -12.03
C SER A 246 3.56 15.71 -12.62
N ALA A 247 3.39 14.39 -12.81
CA ALA A 247 4.43 13.49 -13.31
C ALA A 247 4.56 13.45 -14.85
N ASN A 248 3.95 14.41 -15.57
CA ASN A 248 4.08 14.57 -17.02
C ASN A 248 4.53 15.99 -17.39
#